data_AF-A0A0M1P8Q1-F1
#
_entry.id   AF-A0A0M1P8Q1-F1
#
_cell.length_a   1.000
_cell.length_b   1.000
_cell.length_c   1.000
_cell.angle_alpha   90.00
_cell.angle_beta   90.00
_cell.angle_gamma   90.00
#
_symmetry.space_group_name_H-M   'P 1'
#
loop_
_entity.id
_entity.type
_entity.pdbx_description
1 polymer ?
#
loop_
_entity_poly.entity_id
_entity_poly.type
_entity_poly.pdbx_seq_one_letter_code
_entity_poly.pdbx_strand_id
1 'polypeptide(L)'
;MSPKKWIAASSIHLFFWAFTVASLIPFILVFMVSISSEDSIMQNGYSLFPSQISFAAYQFLFHDFSEIAKAYGVTILTTVVGTIVSLLITSLFAYPLSRPELPFRRTISFYIFFTMLFGGGMVPWYITYVNMFDLKNTIFAMIIPNLLLSAFNVLLMRSFFASTIPESVIESATIDGASELKIFFKIVVPLSLPIMATIGLFNTLSYWNDWYNCMLFIDKPELYNIQYLMTKTLTNIQYLLMKSNSSAQVGDLLATMPRETVRMALAIVGIAPLLFAYPFFQKYYISGITTGAVKG
;
A
#
# COMPACT_ATOMS: atom_id res chain seq x y z
N MET A 1 11.85 -30.56 -29.97
CA MET A 1 12.42 -29.23 -29.61
C MET A 1 13.92 -29.30 -29.79
N SER A 2 14.57 -28.34 -30.47
CA SER A 2 16.00 -28.43 -30.77
C SER A 2 16.88 -28.26 -29.50
N PRO A 3 18.08 -28.86 -29.43
CA PRO A 3 18.98 -28.74 -28.26
C PRO A 3 19.30 -27.30 -27.85
N LYS A 4 19.36 -26.38 -28.81
CA LYS A 4 19.53 -24.94 -28.58
C LYS A 4 18.37 -24.31 -27.79
N LYS A 5 17.12 -24.78 -28.00
CA LYS A 5 15.96 -24.31 -27.23
C LYS A 5 15.99 -24.80 -25.78
N TRP A 6 16.57 -25.98 -25.52
CA TRP A 6 16.75 -26.52 -24.18
C TRP A 6 17.78 -25.74 -23.36
N ILE A 7 18.92 -25.41 -23.97
CA ILE A 7 19.98 -24.61 -23.33
C ILE A 7 19.46 -23.20 -23.01
N ALA A 8 18.75 -22.57 -23.96
CA ALA A 8 18.16 -21.24 -23.76
C ALA A 8 17.06 -21.23 -22.68
N ALA A 9 16.21 -22.26 -22.63
CA ALA A 9 15.20 -22.36 -21.56
C ALA A 9 15.86 -22.57 -20.19
N SER A 10 16.88 -23.43 -20.11
CA SER A 10 17.58 -23.72 -18.86
C SER A 10 18.33 -22.50 -18.31
N SER A 11 18.96 -21.69 -19.17
CA SER A 11 19.62 -20.46 -18.73
C SER A 11 18.62 -19.42 -18.21
N ILE A 12 17.46 -19.28 -18.86
CA ILE A 12 16.38 -18.40 -18.41
C ILE A 12 15.85 -18.85 -17.03
N HIS A 13 15.60 -20.15 -16.85
CA HIS A 13 15.16 -20.68 -15.55
C HIS A 13 16.20 -20.45 -14.46
N LEU A 14 17.48 -20.69 -14.75
CA LEU A 14 18.56 -20.45 -13.79
C LEU A 14 18.63 -18.97 -13.37
N PHE A 15 18.51 -18.05 -14.32
CA PHE A 15 18.47 -16.61 -14.04
C PHE A 15 17.29 -16.25 -13.13
N PHE A 16 16.08 -16.74 -13.42
CA PHE A 16 14.90 -16.46 -12.59
C PHE A 16 15.00 -17.09 -11.19
N TRP A 17 15.58 -18.28 -11.06
CA TRP A 17 15.87 -18.88 -9.76
C TRP A 17 16.86 -18.05 -8.94
N ALA A 18 17.98 -17.65 -9.55
CA ALA A 18 18.98 -16.80 -8.90
C ALA A 18 18.39 -15.45 -8.47
N PHE A 19 17.59 -14.82 -9.34
CA PHE A 19 16.90 -13.58 -9.04
C PHE A 19 15.92 -13.73 -7.88
N THR A 20 15.14 -14.81 -7.87
CA THR A 20 14.20 -15.12 -6.77
C THR A 20 14.94 -15.25 -5.44
N VAL A 21 16.02 -16.03 -5.40
CA VAL A 21 16.84 -16.19 -4.19
C VAL A 21 17.41 -14.84 -3.75
N ALA A 22 18.00 -14.07 -4.68
CA ALA A 22 18.54 -12.74 -4.37
C ALA A 22 17.49 -11.78 -3.80
N SER A 23 16.25 -11.84 -4.29
CA SER A 23 15.15 -11.01 -3.80
C SER A 23 14.64 -11.40 -2.41
N LEU A 24 14.80 -12.67 -2.02
CA LEU A 24 14.36 -13.19 -0.71
C LEU A 24 15.38 -12.92 0.40
N ILE A 25 16.68 -12.81 0.06
CA ILE A 25 17.77 -12.60 1.02
C ILE A 25 17.51 -11.40 1.96
N PRO A 26 17.09 -10.21 1.48
CA PRO A 26 16.82 -9.07 2.37
C PRO A 26 15.71 -9.35 3.39
N PHE A 27 14.64 -10.03 2.99
CA PHE A 27 13.53 -10.36 3.90
C PHE A 27 13.95 -11.36 4.96
N ILE A 28 14.73 -12.37 4.57
CA ILE A 28 15.31 -13.34 5.50
C ILE A 28 16.24 -12.59 6.47
N LEU A 29 17.11 -11.71 5.97
CA LEU A 29 18.02 -10.94 6.82
C LEU A 29 17.26 -10.08 7.84
N VAL A 30 16.21 -9.36 7.43
CA VAL A 30 15.37 -8.56 8.34
C VAL A 30 14.77 -9.46 9.42
N PHE A 31 14.23 -10.62 9.06
CA PHE A 31 13.68 -11.57 10.02
C PHE A 31 14.76 -12.08 10.99
N MET A 32 15.92 -12.50 10.48
CA MET A 32 16.99 -13.04 11.30
C MET A 32 17.60 -12.00 12.25
N VAL A 33 17.75 -10.75 11.79
CA VAL A 33 18.19 -9.63 12.63
C VAL A 33 17.15 -9.30 13.70
N SER A 34 15.85 -9.40 13.40
CA SER A 34 14.78 -9.12 14.38
C SER A 34 14.73 -10.09 15.58
N ILE A 35 15.25 -11.32 15.41
CA ILE A 35 15.34 -12.34 16.47
C ILE A 35 16.75 -12.49 17.05
N SER A 36 17.68 -11.60 16.70
CA SER A 36 19.06 -11.63 17.20
C SER A 36 19.23 -10.75 18.45
N SER A 37 20.26 -11.02 19.26
CA SER A 37 20.66 -10.08 20.32
C SER A 37 21.29 -8.81 19.72
N GLU A 38 20.98 -7.64 20.29
CA GLU A 38 21.57 -6.36 19.86
C GLU A 38 23.10 -6.37 19.98
N ASP A 39 23.65 -6.93 21.07
CA ASP A 39 25.10 -6.99 21.31
C ASP A 39 25.84 -7.77 20.21
N SER A 40 25.29 -8.93 19.80
CA SER A 40 25.83 -9.69 18.66
C SER A 40 25.84 -8.86 17.38
N ILE A 41 24.81 -8.05 17.12
CA ILE A 41 24.72 -7.24 15.90
C ILE A 41 25.76 -6.13 15.94
N MET A 42 25.95 -5.48 17.09
CA MET A 42 26.94 -4.43 17.25
C MET A 42 28.38 -4.94 17.12
N GLN A 43 28.66 -6.17 17.56
CA GLN A 43 30.00 -6.76 17.52
C GLN A 43 30.32 -7.45 16.19
N ASN A 44 29.40 -8.26 15.67
CA ASN A 44 29.64 -9.14 14.53
C ASN A 44 28.99 -8.65 13.22
N GLY A 45 28.16 -7.60 13.29
CA GLY A 45 27.39 -7.11 12.15
C GLY A 45 26.16 -7.98 11.83
N TYR A 46 25.54 -7.71 10.68
CA TYR A 46 24.38 -8.46 10.20
C TYR A 46 24.80 -9.81 9.62
N SER A 47 24.10 -10.86 10.01
CA SER A 47 24.33 -12.22 9.53
C SER A 47 23.00 -12.89 9.21
N LEU A 48 23.02 -13.80 8.24
CA LEU A 48 21.88 -14.68 7.95
C LEU A 48 21.66 -15.72 9.05
N PHE A 49 22.71 -16.06 9.81
CA PHE A 49 22.64 -16.97 10.95
C PHE A 49 23.02 -16.19 12.21
N PRO A 50 22.10 -16.07 13.18
CA PRO A 50 22.28 -15.21 14.33
C PRO A 50 23.20 -15.93 15.31
N SER A 51 24.24 -15.25 15.80
CA SER A 51 25.16 -15.89 16.76
C SER A 51 24.49 -16.15 18.11
N GLN A 52 23.55 -15.27 18.48
CA GLN A 52 22.74 -15.36 19.68
C GLN A 52 21.31 -14.95 19.36
N ILE A 53 20.34 -15.80 19.71
CA ILE A 53 18.92 -15.55 19.53
C ILE A 53 18.38 -14.80 20.75
N SER A 54 17.63 -13.72 20.52
CA SER A 54 16.96 -12.94 21.55
C SER A 54 15.61 -12.44 21.04
N PHE A 55 14.57 -12.58 21.86
CA PHE A 55 13.23 -12.06 21.59
C PHE A 55 12.95 -10.73 22.29
N ALA A 56 13.99 -10.07 22.82
CA ALA A 56 13.86 -8.81 23.55
C ALA A 56 13.16 -7.72 22.72
N ALA A 57 13.43 -7.63 21.43
CA ALA A 57 12.77 -6.68 20.53
C ALA A 57 11.24 -6.91 20.46
N TYR A 58 10.81 -8.16 20.36
CA TYR A 58 9.39 -8.51 20.35
C TYR A 58 8.73 -8.30 21.71
N GLN A 59 9.43 -8.62 22.81
CA GLN A 59 8.93 -8.33 24.15
C GLN A 59 8.75 -6.84 24.40
N PHE A 60 9.68 -6.01 23.92
CA PHE A 60 9.58 -4.55 23.97
C PHE A 60 8.37 -4.05 23.16
N LEU A 61 8.17 -4.56 21.94
CA LEU A 61 7.03 -4.17 21.11
C LEU A 61 5.68 -4.61 21.70
N PHE A 62 5.60 -5.85 22.19
CA PHE A 62 4.36 -6.40 22.71
C PHE A 62 4.07 -6.06 24.16
N HIS A 63 4.95 -5.31 24.84
CA HIS A 63 4.69 -4.77 26.16
C HIS A 63 3.34 -4.03 26.21
N ASP A 64 3.05 -3.22 25.18
CA ASP A 64 1.79 -2.52 25.00
C ASP A 64 1.00 -3.09 23.80
N PHE A 65 0.74 -4.40 23.83
CA PHE A 65 -0.02 -5.12 22.79
C PHE A 65 -1.34 -4.43 22.42
N SER A 66 -2.00 -3.77 23.39
CA SER A 66 -3.26 -3.05 23.16
C SER A 66 -3.14 -1.88 22.18
N GLU A 67 -2.01 -1.18 22.15
CA GLU A 67 -1.77 -0.06 21.24
C GLU A 67 -1.53 -0.56 19.82
N ILE A 68 -0.70 -1.60 19.67
CA ILE A 68 -0.45 -2.27 18.39
C ILE A 68 -1.74 -2.85 17.81
N ALA A 69 -2.55 -3.53 18.63
CA ALA A 69 -3.82 -4.11 18.19
C ALA A 69 -4.81 -3.04 17.69
N LYS A 70 -4.91 -1.91 18.41
CA LYS A 70 -5.73 -0.76 17.96
C LYS A 70 -5.20 -0.19 16.66
N ALA A 71 -3.88 -0.02 16.53
CA ALA A 71 -3.26 0.52 15.33
C ALA A 71 -3.50 -0.36 14.10
N TYR A 72 -3.45 -1.68 14.25
CA TYR A 72 -3.88 -2.61 13.21
C TYR A 72 -5.36 -2.48 12.88
N GLY A 73 -6.22 -2.34 13.88
CA GLY A 73 -7.65 -2.10 13.67
C GLY A 73 -7.90 -0.87 12.80
N VAL A 74 -7.22 0.24 13.10
CA VAL A 74 -7.27 1.46 12.30
C VAL A 74 -6.74 1.20 10.87
N THR A 75 -5.57 0.58 10.71
CA THR A 75 -4.99 0.29 9.38
C THR A 75 -5.88 -0.60 8.53
N ILE A 76 -6.47 -1.65 9.11
CA ILE A 76 -7.39 -2.54 8.40
C ILE A 76 -8.64 -1.78 7.98
N LEU A 77 -9.22 -1.00 8.90
CA LEU A 77 -10.40 -0.17 8.62
C LEU A 77 -10.13 0.81 7.48
N THR A 78 -9.06 1.62 7.57
CA THR A 78 -8.72 2.61 6.53
C THR A 78 -8.40 1.94 5.20
N THR A 79 -7.69 0.81 5.22
CA THR A 79 -7.35 0.06 4.01
C THR A 79 -8.58 -0.52 3.32
N VAL A 80 -9.46 -1.20 4.06
CA VAL A 80 -10.65 -1.85 3.47
C VAL A 80 -11.65 -0.80 3.01
N VAL A 81 -12.01 0.15 3.88
CA VAL A 81 -13.00 1.18 3.55
C VAL A 81 -12.45 2.10 2.46
N GLY A 82 -11.21 2.56 2.60
CA GLY A 82 -10.57 3.42 1.61
C GLY A 82 -10.46 2.75 0.24
N THR A 83 -10.07 1.48 0.17
CA THR A 83 -9.97 0.75 -1.10
C THR A 83 -11.34 0.59 -1.78
N ILE A 84 -12.37 0.20 -1.03
CA ILE A 84 -13.72 0.01 -1.58
C ILE A 84 -14.28 1.34 -2.08
N VAL A 85 -14.21 2.40 -1.27
CA VAL A 85 -14.75 3.71 -1.66
C VAL A 85 -13.94 4.31 -2.81
N SER A 86 -12.61 4.17 -2.79
CA SER A 86 -11.76 4.63 -3.89
C SER A 86 -12.08 3.93 -5.21
N LEU A 87 -12.27 2.60 -5.20
CA LEU A 87 -12.68 1.84 -6.38
C LEU A 87 -14.05 2.28 -6.90
N LEU A 88 -15.01 2.48 -5.99
CA LEU A 88 -16.35 2.93 -6.36
C LEU A 88 -16.32 4.33 -7.01
N ILE A 89 -15.63 5.29 -6.39
CA ILE A 89 -15.52 6.65 -6.92
C ILE A 89 -14.74 6.65 -8.24
N THR A 90 -13.62 5.92 -8.30
CA THR A 90 -12.79 5.83 -9.51
C THR A 90 -13.60 5.24 -10.68
N SER A 91 -14.36 4.17 -10.45
CA SER A 91 -15.18 3.54 -11.48
C SER A 91 -16.36 4.41 -11.92
N LEU A 92 -17.04 5.06 -10.98
CA LEU A 92 -18.11 6.03 -11.28
C LEU A 92 -17.60 7.22 -12.09
N PHE A 93 -16.38 7.68 -11.84
CA PHE A 93 -15.77 8.79 -12.59
C PHE A 93 -15.27 8.35 -13.97
N ALA A 94 -14.66 7.16 -14.04
CA ALA A 94 -14.09 6.63 -15.26
C ALA A 94 -15.13 6.16 -16.28
N TYR A 95 -16.30 5.68 -15.84
CA TYR A 95 -17.31 5.10 -16.73
C TYR A 95 -17.88 6.12 -17.72
N PRO A 96 -18.46 7.26 -17.30
CA PRO A 96 -18.94 8.27 -18.25
C PRO A 96 -17.81 8.82 -19.11
N LEU A 97 -16.62 9.00 -18.55
CA LEU A 97 -15.44 9.53 -19.26
C LEU A 97 -14.90 8.59 -20.35
N SER A 98 -15.24 7.31 -20.28
CA SER A 98 -14.93 6.32 -21.31
C SER A 98 -15.84 6.43 -22.53
N ARG A 99 -17.05 7.01 -22.38
CA ARG A 99 -18.06 7.07 -23.44
C ARG A 99 -17.83 8.28 -24.37
N PRO A 100 -18.06 8.12 -25.68
CA PRO A 100 -17.88 9.23 -26.64
C PRO A 100 -18.93 10.32 -26.50
N GLU A 101 -20.11 9.97 -25.97
CA GLU A 101 -21.29 10.82 -25.82
C GLU A 101 -21.13 11.88 -24.71
N LEU A 102 -20.21 11.68 -23.76
CA LEU A 102 -20.03 12.61 -22.65
C LEU A 102 -19.52 13.97 -23.18
N PRO A 103 -20.29 15.05 -23.00
CA PRO A 103 -19.84 16.38 -23.40
C PRO A 103 -18.58 16.76 -22.65
N PHE A 104 -17.66 17.48 -23.31
CA PHE A 104 -16.39 17.94 -22.75
C PHE A 104 -15.44 16.84 -22.23
N ARG A 105 -15.62 15.57 -22.62
CA ARG A 105 -14.76 14.44 -22.16
C ARG A 105 -13.25 14.69 -22.30
N ARG A 106 -12.82 15.37 -23.37
CA ARG A 106 -11.40 15.70 -23.61
C ARG A 106 -10.89 16.71 -22.59
N THR A 107 -11.68 17.75 -22.32
CA THR A 107 -11.38 18.79 -21.33
C THR A 107 -11.33 18.21 -19.92
N ILE A 108 -12.31 17.38 -19.55
CA ILE A 108 -12.32 16.70 -18.24
C ILE A 108 -11.11 15.78 -18.10
N SER A 109 -10.80 14.98 -19.13
CA SER A 109 -9.62 14.11 -19.12
C SER A 109 -8.32 14.91 -18.98
N PHE A 110 -8.22 16.07 -19.66
CA PHE A 110 -7.09 16.98 -19.54
C PHE A 110 -6.96 17.53 -18.11
N TYR A 111 -8.06 17.97 -17.48
CA TYR A 111 -8.02 18.44 -16.09
C TYR A 111 -7.55 17.36 -15.12
N ILE A 112 -8.04 16.12 -15.25
CA ILE A 112 -7.57 14.99 -14.42
C ILE A 112 -6.07 14.78 -14.62
N PHE A 113 -5.62 14.73 -15.88
CA PHE A 113 -4.20 14.58 -16.19
C PHE A 113 -3.37 15.74 -15.64
N PHE A 114 -3.88 16.97 -15.71
CA PHE A 114 -3.23 18.16 -15.18
C PHE A 114 -3.01 18.05 -13.66
N THR A 115 -3.99 17.55 -12.90
CA THR A 115 -3.84 17.34 -11.44
C THR A 115 -2.77 16.30 -11.06
N MET A 116 -2.40 15.43 -11.99
CA MET A 116 -1.28 14.50 -11.80
C MET A 116 0.08 15.20 -11.91
N LEU A 117 0.16 16.26 -12.72
CA LEU A 117 1.40 17.00 -12.99
C LEU A 117 1.57 18.20 -12.04
N PHE A 118 0.46 18.81 -11.62
CA PHE A 118 0.45 20.03 -10.82
C PHE A 118 -0.37 19.83 -9.55
N GLY A 119 0.18 20.25 -8.41
CA GLY A 119 -0.48 20.25 -7.12
C GLY A 119 -0.34 21.59 -6.41
N GLY A 120 -1.27 21.90 -5.50
CA GLY A 120 -1.29 23.16 -4.74
C GLY A 120 -0.21 23.30 -3.66
N GLY A 121 0.71 22.33 -3.53
CA GLY A 121 1.72 22.29 -2.49
C GLY A 121 1.19 21.79 -1.14
N MET A 122 2.10 21.38 -0.26
CA MET A 122 1.78 20.73 1.02
C MET A 122 1.00 21.63 1.98
N VAL A 123 1.39 22.91 2.12
CA VAL A 123 0.78 23.82 3.10
C VAL A 123 -0.67 24.18 2.73
N PRO A 124 -0.98 24.64 1.50
CA PRO A 124 -2.38 24.90 1.11
C PRO A 124 -3.23 23.64 1.13
N TRP A 125 -2.67 22.49 0.74
CA TRP A 125 -3.34 21.19 0.83
C TRP A 125 -3.72 20.86 2.28
N TYR A 126 -2.79 20.98 3.22
CA TYR A 126 -3.03 20.70 4.63
C TYR A 126 -4.09 21.64 5.23
N ILE A 127 -3.93 22.95 5.01
CA ILE A 127 -4.86 23.98 5.50
C ILE A 127 -6.27 23.73 4.96
N THR A 128 -6.42 23.30 3.71
CA THR A 128 -7.72 22.99 3.11
C THR A 128 -8.42 21.87 3.88
N TYR A 129 -7.74 20.75 4.14
CA TYR A 129 -8.36 19.62 4.84
C TYR A 129 -8.59 19.88 6.33
N VAL A 130 -7.75 20.67 6.98
CA VAL A 130 -7.91 20.99 8.40
C VAL A 130 -8.91 22.12 8.62
N ASN A 131 -8.78 23.24 7.91
CA ASN A 131 -9.56 24.45 8.22
C ASN A 131 -10.89 24.52 7.46
N MET A 132 -10.98 23.95 6.25
CA MET A 132 -12.22 24.01 5.46
C MET A 132 -13.08 22.76 5.64
N PHE A 133 -12.45 21.58 5.72
CA PHE A 133 -13.15 20.30 5.83
C PHE A 133 -13.16 19.70 7.25
N ASP A 134 -12.44 20.31 8.20
CA ASP A 134 -12.37 19.88 9.61
C ASP A 134 -12.04 18.39 9.78
N LEU A 135 -11.13 17.86 8.94
CA LEU A 135 -10.79 16.43 8.97
C LEU A 135 -9.76 16.07 10.04
N LYS A 136 -9.20 17.04 10.76
CA LYS A 136 -8.15 16.79 11.74
C LYS A 136 -8.65 15.86 12.85
N ASN A 137 -7.84 14.89 13.26
CA ASN A 137 -8.17 13.91 14.29
C ASN A 137 -9.42 13.05 13.97
N THR A 138 -9.67 12.78 12.68
CA THR A 138 -10.75 11.89 12.22
C THR A 138 -10.19 10.74 11.37
N ILE A 139 -10.92 9.63 11.29
CA ILE A 139 -10.55 8.51 10.38
C ILE A 139 -10.57 8.97 8.91
N PHE A 140 -11.44 9.92 8.56
CA PHE A 140 -11.55 10.46 7.20
C PHE A 140 -10.27 11.17 6.75
N ALA A 141 -9.50 11.75 7.66
CA ALA A 141 -8.19 12.33 7.35
C ALA A 141 -7.17 11.30 6.84
N MET A 142 -7.35 10.01 7.12
CA MET A 142 -6.51 8.94 6.57
C MET A 142 -7.08 8.35 5.27
N ILE A 143 -8.39 8.50 5.03
CA ILE A 143 -9.05 7.94 3.84
C ILE A 143 -9.04 8.91 2.66
N ILE A 144 -9.37 10.19 2.92
CA ILE A 144 -9.70 11.16 1.87
C ILE A 144 -8.47 11.79 1.23
N PRO A 145 -7.59 12.47 1.99
CA PRO A 145 -6.51 13.27 1.41
C PRO A 145 -5.53 12.39 0.63
N ASN A 146 -5.26 12.75 -0.63
CA ASN A 146 -4.29 12.13 -1.54
C ASN A 146 -4.56 10.66 -1.98
N LEU A 147 -5.31 9.88 -1.21
CA LEU A 147 -5.50 8.45 -1.45
C LEU A 147 -6.85 8.08 -2.08
N LEU A 148 -7.92 8.82 -1.76
CA LEU A 148 -9.27 8.46 -2.16
C LEU A 148 -9.47 8.42 -3.68
N LEU A 149 -8.87 9.38 -4.39
CA LEU A 149 -8.99 9.47 -5.84
C LEU A 149 -7.63 9.78 -6.45
N SER A 150 -7.16 8.87 -7.29
CA SER A 150 -5.93 9.02 -8.05
C SER A 150 -6.26 9.27 -9.52
N ALA A 151 -5.73 10.37 -10.07
CA ALA A 151 -5.86 10.70 -11.49
C ALA A 151 -5.36 9.56 -12.40
N PHE A 152 -4.26 8.91 -12.01
CA PHE A 152 -3.71 7.75 -12.71
C PHE A 152 -4.71 6.59 -12.74
N ASN A 153 -5.31 6.24 -11.59
CA ASN A 153 -6.28 5.15 -11.50
C ASN A 153 -7.54 5.44 -12.36
N VAL A 154 -8.01 6.69 -12.37
CA VAL A 154 -9.16 7.10 -13.19
C VAL A 154 -8.85 6.96 -14.68
N LEU A 155 -7.69 7.47 -15.14
CA LEU A 155 -7.31 7.39 -16.55
C LEU A 155 -7.06 5.95 -17.01
N LEU A 156 -6.46 5.14 -16.14
CA LEU A 156 -6.23 3.71 -16.37
C LEU A 156 -7.57 2.96 -16.52
N MET A 157 -8.50 3.14 -15.58
CA MET A 157 -9.82 2.50 -15.60
C MET A 157 -10.67 2.97 -16.77
N ARG A 158 -10.63 4.26 -17.12
CA ARG A 158 -11.28 4.82 -18.30
C ARG A 158 -10.79 4.15 -19.58
N SER A 159 -9.47 3.98 -19.72
CA SER A 159 -8.86 3.35 -20.90
C SER A 159 -9.26 1.87 -21.01
N PHE A 160 -9.35 1.18 -19.87
CA PHE A 160 -9.86 -0.20 -19.82
C PHE A 160 -11.34 -0.27 -20.25
N PHE A 161 -12.21 0.57 -19.70
CA PHE A 161 -13.64 0.60 -20.07
C PHE A 161 -13.84 0.90 -21.56
N ALA A 162 -13.10 1.86 -22.11
CA ALA A 162 -13.20 2.23 -23.52
C ALA A 162 -12.72 1.13 -24.48
N SER A 163 -11.74 0.31 -24.07
CA SER A 163 -11.15 -0.73 -24.92
C SER A 163 -11.79 -2.11 -24.75
N THR A 164 -12.38 -2.39 -23.59
CA THR A 164 -12.85 -3.74 -23.24
C THR A 164 -14.36 -3.88 -23.28
N ILE A 165 -15.12 -2.80 -23.04
CA ILE A 165 -16.58 -2.85 -22.95
C ILE A 165 -17.18 -2.36 -24.28
N PRO A 166 -17.72 -3.27 -25.13
CA PRO A 166 -18.27 -2.89 -26.42
C PRO A 166 -19.49 -1.99 -26.26
N GLU A 167 -19.61 -1.00 -27.13
CA GLU A 167 -20.75 -0.06 -27.15
C GLU A 167 -22.07 -0.80 -27.43
N SER A 168 -22.05 -1.80 -28.31
CA SER A 168 -23.22 -2.61 -28.64
C SER A 168 -23.87 -3.32 -27.44
N VAL A 169 -23.08 -3.71 -26.43
CA VAL A 169 -23.61 -4.34 -25.21
C VAL A 169 -24.39 -3.33 -24.37
N ILE A 170 -23.92 -2.08 -24.35
CA ILE A 170 -24.58 -0.98 -23.63
C ILE A 170 -25.83 -0.56 -24.39
N GLU A 171 -25.73 -0.34 -25.70
CA GLU A 171 -26.88 0.00 -26.55
C GLU A 171 -28.01 -1.04 -26.45
N SER A 172 -27.66 -2.33 -26.48
CA SER A 172 -28.64 -3.41 -26.32
C SER A 172 -29.34 -3.33 -24.97
N ALA A 173 -28.60 -3.11 -23.88
CA ALA A 173 -29.18 -2.97 -22.55
C ALA A 173 -30.06 -1.71 -22.43
N THR A 174 -29.69 -0.62 -23.10
CA THR A 174 -30.48 0.62 -23.16
C THR A 174 -31.78 0.41 -23.94
N ILE A 175 -31.75 -0.33 -25.06
CA ILE A 175 -32.94 -0.73 -25.83
C ILE A 175 -33.87 -1.60 -24.97
N ASP A 176 -33.32 -2.48 -24.14
CA ASP A 176 -34.05 -3.28 -23.15
C ASP A 176 -34.57 -2.46 -21.93
N GLY A 177 -34.41 -1.14 -21.95
CA GLY A 177 -34.90 -0.24 -20.91
C GLY A 177 -34.08 -0.25 -19.62
N ALA A 178 -32.83 -0.71 -19.64
CA ALA A 178 -31.96 -0.63 -18.48
C ALA A 178 -31.50 0.83 -18.23
N SER A 179 -31.70 1.32 -17.00
CA SER A 179 -31.11 2.60 -16.55
C SER A 179 -29.58 2.54 -16.52
N GLU A 180 -28.90 3.67 -16.69
CA GLU A 180 -27.43 3.76 -16.62
C GLU A 180 -26.80 3.12 -15.38
N LEU A 181 -27.37 3.34 -14.19
CA LEU A 181 -26.86 2.72 -12.96
C LEU A 181 -26.99 1.19 -12.99
N LYS A 182 -28.06 0.68 -13.59
CA LYS A 182 -28.27 -0.78 -13.76
C LYS A 182 -27.25 -1.34 -14.75
N ILE A 183 -26.99 -0.65 -15.87
CA ILE A 183 -25.94 -1.02 -16.83
C ILE A 183 -24.58 -1.03 -16.13
N PHE A 184 -24.27 0.02 -15.37
CA PHE A 184 -23.02 0.14 -14.63
C PHE A 184 -22.80 -1.04 -13.66
N PHE A 185 -23.73 -1.30 -12.75
CA PHE A 185 -23.53 -2.34 -11.73
C PHE A 185 -23.70 -3.77 -12.26
N LYS A 186 -24.57 -4.01 -13.26
CA LYS A 186 -24.84 -5.37 -13.76
C LYS A 186 -23.98 -5.78 -14.94
N ILE A 187 -23.41 -4.85 -15.69
CA ILE A 187 -22.65 -5.14 -16.91
C ILE A 187 -21.22 -4.62 -16.78
N VAL A 188 -21.05 -3.32 -16.55
CA VAL A 188 -19.73 -2.66 -16.58
C VAL A 188 -18.83 -3.19 -15.46
N VAL A 189 -19.32 -3.19 -14.21
CA VAL A 189 -18.55 -3.63 -13.04
C VAL A 189 -18.10 -5.10 -13.15
N PRO A 190 -18.98 -6.08 -13.45
CA PRO A 190 -18.57 -7.48 -13.62
C PRO A 190 -17.56 -7.71 -14.75
N LEU A 191 -17.71 -7.02 -15.89
CA LEU A 191 -16.74 -7.10 -16.99
C LEU A 191 -15.39 -6.44 -16.66
N SER A 192 -15.35 -5.66 -15.59
CA SER A 192 -14.20 -4.87 -15.17
C SER A 192 -13.44 -5.43 -13.98
N LEU A 193 -13.79 -6.65 -13.53
CA LEU A 193 -13.09 -7.33 -12.44
C LEU A 193 -11.55 -7.35 -12.61
N PRO A 194 -10.96 -7.54 -13.81
CA PRO A 194 -9.51 -7.51 -13.97
C PRO A 194 -8.90 -6.16 -13.59
N ILE A 195 -9.48 -5.05 -14.06
CA ILE A 195 -8.94 -3.71 -13.77
C ILE A 195 -9.25 -3.27 -12.34
N MET A 196 -10.40 -3.68 -11.80
CA MET A 196 -10.76 -3.43 -10.40
C MET A 196 -9.82 -4.15 -9.44
N ALA A 197 -9.38 -5.37 -9.76
CA ALA A 197 -8.39 -6.09 -8.96
C ALA A 197 -7.04 -5.36 -8.96
N THR A 198 -6.57 -4.90 -10.13
CA THR A 198 -5.31 -4.14 -10.25
C THR A 198 -5.33 -2.85 -9.44
N ILE A 199 -6.36 -2.01 -9.62
CA ILE A 199 -6.50 -0.75 -8.89
C ILE A 199 -6.75 -1.00 -7.40
N GLY A 200 -7.52 -2.04 -7.06
CA GLY A 200 -7.79 -2.44 -5.69
C GLY A 200 -6.51 -2.82 -4.96
N LEU A 201 -5.59 -3.54 -5.62
CA LEU A 201 -4.28 -3.86 -5.07
C LEU A 201 -3.42 -2.60 -4.87
N PHE A 202 -3.37 -1.71 -5.85
CA PHE A 202 -2.63 -0.44 -5.71
C PHE A 202 -3.15 0.36 -4.52
N ASN A 203 -4.47 0.55 -4.41
CA ASN A 203 -5.10 1.25 -3.31
C ASN A 203 -4.85 0.54 -1.96
N THR A 204 -4.96 -0.79 -1.91
CA THR A 204 -4.70 -1.58 -0.70
C THR A 204 -3.29 -1.33 -0.20
N LEU A 205 -2.29 -1.39 -1.10
CA LEU A 205 -0.90 -1.13 -0.75
C LEU A 205 -0.68 0.32 -0.35
N SER A 206 -1.31 1.28 -1.02
CA SER A 206 -1.20 2.70 -0.67
C SER A 206 -1.75 3.01 0.72
N TYR A 207 -2.96 2.53 1.04
CA TYR A 207 -3.54 2.73 2.37
C TYR A 207 -2.78 1.95 3.45
N TRP A 208 -2.32 0.73 3.16
CA TRP A 208 -1.57 -0.07 4.14
C TRP A 208 -0.24 0.58 4.52
N ASN A 209 0.43 1.24 3.57
CA ASN A 209 1.74 1.86 3.75
C ASN A 209 1.67 3.35 4.11
N ASP A 210 0.48 3.93 4.24
CA ASP A 210 0.34 5.34 4.57
C ASP A 210 0.64 5.60 6.05
N TRP A 211 1.80 6.18 6.31
CA TRP A 211 2.15 6.77 7.61
C TRP A 211 1.97 8.29 7.60
N TYR A 212 1.90 8.90 6.42
CA TYR A 212 2.08 10.33 6.23
C TYR A 212 0.82 11.13 6.53
N ASN A 213 -0.35 10.70 6.05
CA ASN A 213 -1.60 11.38 6.43
C ASN A 213 -1.85 11.26 7.94
N CYS A 214 -1.55 10.10 8.53
CA CYS A 214 -1.65 9.91 9.97
C CYS A 214 -0.72 10.87 10.72
N MET A 215 0.54 11.00 10.29
CA MET A 215 1.49 11.94 10.89
C MET A 215 1.00 13.39 10.85
N LEU A 216 0.40 13.82 9.75
CA LEU A 216 0.00 15.21 9.57
C LEU A 216 -1.32 15.55 10.28
N PHE A 217 -2.31 14.66 10.20
CA PHE A 217 -3.68 14.97 10.61
C PHE A 217 -4.09 14.40 11.96
N ILE A 218 -3.34 13.44 12.52
CA ILE A 218 -3.74 12.68 13.71
C ILE A 218 -2.78 12.94 14.87
N ASP A 219 -3.30 13.61 15.90
CA ASP A 219 -2.65 13.78 17.20
C ASP A 219 -3.09 12.70 18.19
N LYS A 220 -4.33 12.20 18.06
CA LYS A 220 -4.94 11.23 18.99
C LYS A 220 -4.32 9.83 18.86
N PRO A 221 -3.73 9.26 19.94
CA PRO A 221 -3.09 7.94 19.88
C PRO A 221 -4.01 6.78 19.49
N GLU A 222 -5.29 6.88 19.83
CA GLU A 222 -6.31 5.89 19.49
C GLU A 222 -6.60 5.77 17.99
N LEU A 223 -6.19 6.76 17.20
CA LEU A 223 -6.37 6.80 15.74
C LEU A 223 -5.06 6.57 14.99
N TYR A 224 -3.96 6.25 15.68
CA TYR A 224 -2.72 5.93 14.98
C TYR A 224 -2.87 4.65 14.18
N ASN A 225 -2.37 4.66 12.96
CA ASN A 225 -2.25 3.46 12.15
C ASN A 225 -0.87 2.81 12.39
N ILE A 226 -0.71 1.54 11.99
CA ILE A 226 0.49 0.76 12.32
C ILE A 226 1.77 1.39 11.75
N GLN A 227 1.72 1.92 10.52
CA GLN A 227 2.90 2.49 9.87
C GLN A 227 3.38 3.77 10.55
N TYR A 228 2.44 4.62 10.96
CA TYR A 228 2.76 5.81 11.73
C TYR A 228 3.26 5.46 13.13
N LEU A 229 2.63 4.51 13.82
CA LEU A 229 3.09 4.05 15.13
C LEU A 229 4.55 3.55 15.06
N MET A 230 4.87 2.72 14.06
CA MET A 230 6.24 2.25 13.81
C MET A 230 7.21 3.42 13.59
N THR A 231 6.85 4.37 12.72
CA THR A 231 7.68 5.54 12.40
C THR A 231 7.91 6.41 13.64
N LYS A 232 6.86 6.68 14.40
CA LYS A 232 6.90 7.45 15.65
C LYS A 232 7.80 6.79 16.69
N THR A 233 7.69 5.48 16.89
CA THR A 233 8.53 4.72 17.82
C THR A 233 10.01 4.82 17.43
N LEU A 234 10.33 4.67 16.14
CA LEU A 234 11.70 4.82 15.65
C LEU A 234 12.26 6.24 15.88
N THR A 235 11.48 7.27 15.60
CA THR A 235 11.87 8.66 15.85
C THR A 235 12.05 8.95 17.34
N ASN A 236 11.17 8.41 18.20
CA ASN A 236 11.29 8.56 19.65
C ASN A 236 12.55 7.87 20.20
N ILE A 237 12.87 6.67 19.73
CA ILE A 237 14.12 5.97 20.09
C ILE A 237 15.32 6.84 19.69
N GLN A 238 15.36 7.36 18.46
CA GLN A 238 16.44 8.24 17.99
C GLN A 238 16.57 9.51 18.85
N TYR A 239 15.44 10.12 19.22
CA TYR A 239 15.43 11.33 20.05
C TYR A 239 15.98 11.09 21.47
N LEU A 240 15.61 9.97 22.10
CA LEU A 240 16.13 9.58 23.41
C LEU A 240 17.65 9.38 23.38
N LEU A 241 18.17 8.81 22.28
CA LEU A 241 19.60 8.63 22.07
C LEU A 241 20.35 9.97 21.90
N MET A 242 19.76 10.97 21.24
CA MET A 242 20.40 12.29 21.09
C MET A 242 20.50 13.04 22.43
N LYS A 243 19.51 12.87 23.31
CA LYS A 243 19.50 13.48 24.65
C LYS A 243 20.40 12.76 25.68
N SER A 244 20.79 11.52 25.43
CA SER A 244 21.61 10.75 26.37
C SER A 244 23.06 11.27 26.48
N ASN A 245 23.54 12.02 25.48
CA ASN A 245 24.83 12.72 25.54
C ASN A 245 24.89 13.85 26.60
N SER A 246 23.83 14.06 27.39
CA SER A 246 23.73 15.17 28.37
C SER A 246 23.48 14.74 29.82
N SER A 247 23.31 13.45 30.15
CA SER A 247 23.13 13.01 31.55
C SER A 247 23.63 11.59 31.82
N ALA A 248 24.56 11.46 32.77
CA ALA A 248 25.32 10.22 33.06
C ALA A 248 24.49 9.07 33.69
N GLN A 249 23.23 9.32 34.07
CA GLN A 249 22.39 8.36 34.82
C GLN A 249 21.38 7.61 33.94
N VAL A 250 21.21 8.04 32.68
CA VAL A 250 20.32 7.44 31.67
C VAL A 250 21.09 6.52 30.71
N GLY A 251 22.43 6.48 30.82
CA GLY A 251 23.31 5.74 29.91
C GLY A 251 23.16 4.21 29.97
N ASP A 252 22.91 3.64 31.16
CA ASP A 252 22.94 2.18 31.36
C ASP A 252 21.66 1.48 30.87
N LEU A 253 20.48 2.10 31.10
CA LEU A 253 19.19 1.60 30.61
C LEU A 253 18.99 1.80 29.09
N LEU A 254 19.69 2.78 28.49
CA LEU A 254 19.65 3.02 27.04
C LEU A 254 20.75 2.26 26.27
N ALA A 255 21.84 1.85 26.93
CA ALA A 255 22.89 1.05 26.31
C ALA A 255 22.39 -0.33 25.88
N THR A 256 21.50 -0.94 26.68
CA THR A 256 20.88 -2.24 26.42
C THR A 256 19.58 -2.18 25.63
N MET A 257 19.10 -0.98 25.25
CA MET A 257 17.88 -0.86 24.45
C MET A 257 18.14 -1.42 23.05
N PRO A 258 17.38 -2.42 22.60
CA PRO A 258 17.57 -2.98 21.27
C PRO A 258 17.14 -1.95 20.21
N ARG A 259 18.03 -1.55 19.31
CA ARG A 259 17.85 -0.41 18.37
C ARG A 259 17.56 -0.92 16.97
N GLU A 260 18.52 -1.68 16.42
CA GLU A 260 18.41 -2.23 15.08
C GLU A 260 17.46 -3.44 15.09
N THR A 261 17.50 -4.26 16.14
CA THR A 261 16.58 -5.39 16.32
C THR A 261 15.11 -4.94 16.44
N VAL A 262 14.82 -3.86 17.19
CA VAL A 262 13.46 -3.27 17.27
C VAL A 262 13.02 -2.71 15.93
N ARG A 263 13.90 -2.03 15.18
CA ARG A 263 13.59 -1.55 13.83
C ARG A 263 13.20 -2.70 12.90
N MET A 264 13.96 -3.79 12.92
CA MET A 264 13.66 -4.95 12.08
C MET A 264 12.40 -5.69 12.56
N ALA A 265 12.18 -5.80 13.87
CA ALA A 265 10.97 -6.39 14.42
C ALA A 265 9.72 -5.59 14.04
N LEU A 266 9.78 -4.25 14.10
CA LEU A 266 8.71 -3.36 13.60
C LEU A 266 8.43 -3.62 12.13
N ALA A 267 9.46 -3.76 11.28
CA ALA A 267 9.29 -4.06 9.86
C ALA A 267 8.58 -5.41 9.63
N ILE A 268 8.93 -6.45 10.40
CA ILE A 268 8.26 -7.76 10.36
C ILE A 268 6.79 -7.64 10.77
N VAL A 269 6.50 -6.92 11.85
CA VAL A 269 5.13 -6.65 12.31
C VAL A 269 4.35 -5.92 11.21
N GLY A 270 4.91 -4.86 10.63
CA GLY A 270 4.25 -4.10 9.56
C GLY A 270 3.92 -4.91 8.29
N ILE A 271 4.80 -5.84 7.89
CA ILE A 271 4.60 -6.65 6.66
C ILE A 271 3.76 -7.92 6.90
N ALA A 272 3.66 -8.42 8.12
CA ALA A 272 3.02 -9.71 8.40
C ALA A 272 1.61 -9.83 7.81
N PRO A 273 0.67 -8.87 7.98
CA PRO A 273 -0.67 -9.02 7.41
C PRO A 273 -0.69 -8.96 5.88
N LEU A 274 0.24 -8.22 5.25
CA LEU A 274 0.36 -8.22 3.79
C LEU A 274 0.78 -9.60 3.26
N LEU A 275 1.68 -10.30 3.97
CA LEU A 275 2.09 -11.66 3.60
C LEU A 275 0.90 -12.63 3.68
N PHE A 276 0.04 -12.51 4.70
CA PHE A 276 -1.18 -13.32 4.79
C PHE A 276 -2.22 -12.97 3.74
N ALA A 277 -2.30 -11.70 3.32
CA ALA A 277 -3.23 -11.25 2.30
C ALA A 277 -2.78 -11.58 0.87
N TYR A 278 -1.46 -11.73 0.63
CA TYR A 278 -0.88 -11.93 -0.69
C TYR A 278 -1.48 -13.11 -1.50
N PRO A 279 -1.68 -14.32 -0.94
CA PRO A 279 -2.29 -15.43 -1.68
C PRO A 279 -3.68 -15.13 -2.25
N PHE A 280 -4.44 -14.26 -1.59
CA PHE A 280 -5.78 -13.87 -2.04
C PHE A 280 -5.73 -12.98 -3.29
N PHE A 281 -4.70 -12.13 -3.42
CA PHE A 281 -4.52 -11.25 -4.58
C PHE A 281 -3.82 -11.95 -5.75
N GLN A 282 -2.97 -12.95 -5.48
CA GLN A 282 -2.18 -13.65 -6.49
C GLN A 282 -3.04 -14.24 -7.63
N LYS A 283 -4.20 -14.82 -7.30
CA LYS A 283 -5.12 -15.41 -8.30
C LYS A 283 -5.61 -14.38 -9.32
N TYR A 284 -5.89 -13.15 -8.90
CA TYR A 284 -6.37 -12.09 -9.77
C TYR A 284 -5.24 -11.48 -10.63
N TYR A 285 -4.02 -11.44 -10.08
CA TYR A 285 -2.82 -10.94 -10.77
C TYR A 285 -2.44 -11.81 -11.99
N ILE A 286 -2.49 -13.15 -11.82
CA ILE A 286 -2.15 -14.11 -12.87
C ILE A 286 -3.15 -14.04 -14.03
N SER A 287 -4.44 -13.83 -13.75
CA SER A 287 -5.47 -13.71 -14.80
C SER A 287 -5.37 -12.39 -15.57
N GLY A 288 -5.09 -11.26 -14.91
CA GLY A 288 -5.03 -9.95 -15.57
C GLY A 288 -3.86 -9.79 -16.55
N ILE A 289 -2.66 -10.23 -16.15
CA ILE A 289 -1.44 -10.11 -16.97
C ILE A 289 -1.46 -11.05 -18.17
N THR A 290 -2.00 -12.27 -18.00
CA THR A 290 -2.06 -13.25 -19.09
C THR A 290 -3.05 -12.84 -20.18
N THR A 291 -4.18 -12.19 -19.85
CA THR A 291 -5.09 -11.65 -20.88
C THR A 291 -4.54 -10.46 -21.66
N GLY A 292 -3.63 -9.66 -21.07
CA GLY A 292 -2.97 -8.56 -21.77
C GLY A 292 -1.85 -9.00 -22.72
N ALA A 293 -1.18 -10.13 -22.41
CA ALA A 293 -0.06 -10.65 -23.19
C ALA A 293 -0.47 -11.51 -24.41
N VAL A 294 -1.71 -11.98 -24.49
CA VAL A 294 -2.20 -12.87 -25.57
C VAL A 294 -2.90 -12.10 -26.70
N LYS A 295 -2.87 -10.76 -26.68
CA LYS A 295 -3.33 -9.91 -27.79
C LYS A 295 -2.22 -9.52 -28.78
N GLY A 296 -1.07 -10.22 -28.73
CA GLY A 296 0.04 -10.07 -29.69
C GLY A 296 0.19 -11.28 -30.60
#